data_AF-A0AA46WU03-F1
#
_entry.id   AF-A0AA46WU03-F1
#
_cell.length_a   1.000
_cell.length_b   1.000
_cell.length_c   1.000
_cell.angle_alpha   90.00
_cell.angle_beta   90.00
_cell.angle_gamma   90.00
#
_symmetry.space_group_name_H-M   'P 1'
#
loop_
_entity.id
_entity.type
_entity.pdbx_description
1 polymer ?
#
loop_
_entity_poly.entity_id
_entity_poly.type
_entity_poly.pdbx_seq_one_letter_code
_entity_poly.pdbx_strand_id
1 'polypeptide(L)'
;MSQEQVADALPTVLPPYLYLPCAEAVSDPADATVDYRYLSDGRIALLAYTALDRLHSCCGAGQPWLVLPTHVLPRLREAQPWDSLLLDVPIPEAERRHPASGDAR
;
A
#
# COMPACT_ATOMS: atom_id res chain seq x y z
N MET A 1 -15.44 34.23 -2.58
CA MET A 1 -15.31 32.99 -3.37
C MET A 1 -15.11 31.87 -2.36
N SER A 2 -16.20 31.19 -2.05
CA SER A 2 -16.27 30.06 -1.12
C SER A 2 -15.48 28.89 -1.68
N GLN A 3 -14.59 28.29 -0.88
CA GLN A 3 -13.96 26.99 -1.15
C GLN A 3 -14.45 25.93 -0.16
N GLU A 4 -15.70 26.05 0.26
CA GLU A 4 -16.41 24.92 0.85
C GLU A 4 -16.97 24.09 -0.31
N GLN A 5 -16.88 22.75 -0.21
CA GLN A 5 -17.48 21.75 -1.11
C GLN A 5 -16.68 21.31 -2.36
N VAL A 6 -15.60 20.53 -2.18
CA VAL A 6 -15.22 19.49 -3.17
C VAL A 6 -14.72 18.16 -2.57
N ALA A 7 -14.71 17.97 -1.25
CA ALA A 7 -14.26 16.69 -0.67
C ALA A 7 -15.40 15.69 -0.34
N ASP A 8 -16.65 15.99 -0.74
CA ASP A 8 -17.81 15.10 -0.60
C ASP A 8 -18.18 14.43 -1.94
N ALA A 9 -17.19 13.97 -2.70
CA ALA A 9 -17.43 13.21 -3.93
C ALA A 9 -16.22 12.34 -4.32
N LEU A 10 -15.71 11.54 -3.38
CA LEU A 10 -15.05 10.32 -3.83
C LEU A 10 -16.19 9.37 -4.25
N PRO A 11 -16.29 8.95 -5.53
CA PRO A 11 -17.15 7.82 -5.83
C PRO A 11 -16.76 6.69 -4.88
N THR A 12 -17.71 6.23 -4.07
CA THR A 12 -17.56 5.16 -3.06
C THR A 12 -17.39 3.80 -3.73
N VAL A 13 -16.50 3.72 -4.72
CA VAL A 13 -16.10 2.51 -5.40
C VAL A 13 -14.58 2.53 -5.43
N LEU A 14 -13.98 1.68 -4.61
CA LEU A 14 -12.57 1.37 -4.76
C LEU A 14 -12.34 0.92 -6.22
N PRO A 15 -11.20 1.28 -6.84
CA PRO A 15 -10.87 0.78 -8.17
C PRO A 15 -10.91 -0.75 -8.18
N PRO A 16 -11.14 -1.42 -9.32
CA PRO A 16 -11.19 -2.88 -9.37
C PRO A 16 -9.88 -3.54 -8.96
N TYR A 17 -8.77 -2.82 -9.04
CA TYR A 17 -7.43 -3.24 -8.64
C TYR A 17 -6.78 -2.17 -7.77
N LEU A 18 -6.04 -2.64 -6.77
CA LEU A 18 -5.18 -1.82 -5.91
C LEU A 18 -3.75 -2.32 -6.02
N TYR A 19 -2.81 -1.41 -5.87
CA TYR A 19 -1.38 -1.70 -5.82
C TYR A 19 -0.93 -1.69 -4.37
N LEU A 20 -0.41 -2.81 -3.88
CA LEU A 20 0.03 -2.97 -2.51
C LEU A 20 1.56 -3.00 -2.49
N PRO A 21 2.22 -2.20 -1.65
CA PRO A 21 3.65 -2.35 -1.42
C PRO A 21 3.93 -3.71 -0.77
N CYS A 22 5.06 -4.31 -1.14
CA CYS A 22 5.54 -5.56 -0.57
C CYS A 22 6.73 -5.30 0.37
N ALA A 23 6.93 -6.20 1.32
CA ALA A 23 8.09 -6.19 2.20
C ALA A 23 9.39 -6.33 1.40
N GLU A 24 9.42 -7.26 0.44
CA GLU A 24 10.63 -7.60 -0.29
C GLU A 24 10.30 -7.91 -1.75
N ALA A 25 11.30 -7.79 -2.62
CA ALA A 25 11.21 -8.27 -3.99
C ALA A 25 11.42 -9.77 -4.00
N VAL A 26 10.48 -10.51 -4.55
CA VAL A 26 10.51 -11.98 -4.64
C VAL A 26 10.48 -12.43 -6.09
N SER A 27 11.09 -13.58 -6.37
CA SER A 27 11.07 -14.20 -7.70
C SER A 27 9.74 -14.89 -8.00
N ASP A 28 9.11 -15.48 -6.98
CA ASP A 28 7.79 -16.09 -7.07
C ASP A 28 6.75 -15.17 -6.41
N PRO A 29 5.69 -14.74 -7.12
CA PRO A 29 4.63 -13.91 -6.54
C PRO A 29 3.88 -14.58 -5.37
N ALA A 30 3.92 -15.90 -5.24
CA ALA A 30 3.32 -16.60 -4.10
C ALA A 30 4.06 -16.34 -2.77
N ASP A 31 5.34 -15.97 -2.84
CA ASP A 31 6.15 -15.61 -1.67
C ASP A 31 6.03 -14.12 -1.31
N ALA A 32 5.30 -13.34 -2.11
CA ALA A 32 5.18 -11.90 -1.92
C ALA A 32 4.46 -11.58 -0.62
N THR A 33 5.19 -10.95 0.31
CA THR A 33 4.62 -10.51 1.58
C THR A 33 4.17 -9.06 1.47
N VAL A 34 2.89 -8.80 1.73
CA VAL A 34 2.35 -7.45 1.78
C VAL A 34 2.97 -6.68 2.93
N ASP A 35 3.28 -5.42 2.67
CA ASP A 35 3.82 -4.50 3.65
C ASP A 35 2.73 -3.89 4.53
N TYR A 36 2.64 -4.41 5.75
CA TYR A 36 1.78 -3.85 6.79
C TYR A 36 2.53 -2.83 7.64
N ARG A 37 1.81 -1.78 8.04
CA ARG A 37 2.34 -0.72 8.91
C ARG A 37 1.78 -0.82 10.30
N TYR A 38 2.67 -0.89 11.29
CA TYR A 38 2.30 -0.81 12.69
C TYR A 38 2.23 0.66 13.09
N LEU A 39 1.03 1.10 13.46
CA LEU A 39 0.79 2.44 13.96
C LEU A 39 1.26 2.53 15.42
N SER A 40 1.57 3.74 15.89
CA SER A 40 2.04 3.99 17.27
C SER A 40 1.06 3.53 18.34
N ASP A 41 -0.22 3.40 17.98
CA ASP A 41 -1.33 2.96 18.82
C ASP A 41 -1.48 1.42 18.85
N GLY A 42 -0.57 0.68 18.22
CA GLY A 42 -0.58 -0.79 18.15
C GLY A 42 -1.47 -1.37 17.04
N ARG A 43 -2.22 -0.53 16.34
CA ARG A 43 -3.06 -0.92 15.19
C ARG A 43 -2.23 -1.24 13.95
N ILE A 44 -2.73 -2.13 13.11
CA ILE A 44 -2.13 -2.52 11.84
C ILE A 44 -2.86 -1.83 10.69
N ALA A 45 -2.11 -1.12 9.86
CA ALA A 45 -2.61 -0.50 8.65
C ALA A 45 -2.11 -1.24 7.41
N LEU A 46 -3.04 -1.50 6.48
CA LEU A 46 -2.73 -1.94 5.12
C LEU A 46 -2.57 -0.69 4.23
N LEU A 47 -1.41 -0.56 3.59
CA LEU A 47 -1.20 0.44 2.56
C LEU A 47 -1.71 -0.07 1.21
N ALA A 48 -2.46 0.74 0.50
CA ALA A 48 -2.89 0.45 -0.86
C ALA A 48 -2.90 1.71 -1.72
N TYR A 49 -2.62 1.55 -3.00
CA TYR A 49 -2.53 2.65 -3.95
C TYR A 49 -3.49 2.42 -5.10
N THR A 50 -4.16 3.49 -5.54
CA THR A 50 -5.15 3.42 -6.61
C THR A 50 -4.51 3.39 -8.00
N ALA A 51 -3.23 3.78 -8.09
CA ALA A 51 -2.46 3.78 -9.32
C ALA A 51 -0.99 3.47 -9.03
N LEU A 52 -0.32 2.84 -10.00
CA LEU A 52 1.10 2.49 -9.89
C LEU A 52 2.01 3.71 -9.75
N ASP A 53 1.73 4.80 -10.49
CA ASP A 53 2.49 6.05 -10.39
C ASP A 53 2.42 6.67 -8.99
N ARG A 54 1.26 6.58 -8.33
CA ARG A 54 1.08 7.03 -6.94
C ARG A 54 1.90 6.19 -5.98
N LEU A 55 1.93 4.88 -6.17
CA LEU A 55 2.78 3.98 -5.38
C LEU A 55 4.25 4.38 -5.51
N HIS A 56 4.76 4.59 -6.71
CA HIS A 56 6.15 5.00 -6.91
C HIS A 56 6.46 6.38 -6.33
N SER A 57 5.51 7.32 -6.42
CA SER A 57 5.67 8.66 -5.84
C SER A 57 5.66 8.64 -4.31
N CYS A 58 4.85 7.76 -3.70
CA CYS A 58 4.70 7.67 -2.25
C CYS A 58 5.76 6.79 -1.57
N CYS A 59 6.09 5.65 -2.17
CA CYS A 59 7.02 4.65 -1.61
C CYS A 59 8.44 4.73 -2.20
N GLY A 60 8.60 5.40 -3.35
CA GLY A 60 9.84 5.39 -4.14
C GLY A 60 9.77 4.40 -5.31
N ALA A 61 10.53 4.70 -6.38
CA ALA A 61 10.50 3.93 -7.64
C ALA A 61 11.03 2.50 -7.53
N GLY A 62 11.83 2.19 -6.50
CA GLY A 62 12.38 0.84 -6.26
C GLY A 62 11.51 -0.04 -5.35
N GLN A 63 10.35 0.45 -4.90
CA GLN A 63 9.47 -0.28 -4.00
C GLN A 63 8.93 -1.54 -4.70
N PRO A 64 9.15 -2.76 -4.17
CA PRO A 64 8.45 -3.95 -4.65
C PRO A 64 6.95 -3.85 -4.36
N TRP A 65 6.11 -4.32 -5.27
CA TRP A 65 4.66 -4.22 -5.17
C TRP A 65 3.96 -5.40 -5.84
N LEU A 66 2.70 -5.60 -5.48
CA LEU A 66 1.77 -6.52 -6.15
C LEU A 66 0.48 -5.80 -6.52
N VAL A 67 -0.26 -6.37 -7.47
CA VAL A 67 -1.61 -5.91 -7.80
C VAL A 67 -2.62 -6.86 -7.17
N LEU A 68 -3.59 -6.30 -6.44
CA LEU A 68 -4.65 -7.04 -5.78
C LEU A 68 -6.00 -6.63 -6.38
N PRO A 69 -6.83 -7.59 -6.84
CA PRO A 69 -8.22 -7.30 -7.14
C PRO A 69 -8.95 -6.90 -5.86
N THR A 70 -9.64 -5.76 -5.87
CA THR A 70 -10.28 -5.19 -4.67
C THR A 70 -11.29 -6.12 -4.02
N HIS A 71 -11.96 -6.97 -4.79
CA HIS A 71 -12.89 -7.96 -4.26
C HIS A 71 -12.21 -9.06 -3.40
N VAL A 72 -10.88 -9.17 -3.44
CA VAL A 72 -10.08 -10.12 -2.64
C VAL A 72 -9.69 -9.52 -1.28
N LEU A 73 -9.85 -8.21 -1.06
CA LEU A 73 -9.52 -7.56 0.23
C LEU A 73 -10.12 -8.25 1.46
N PRO A 74 -11.38 -8.74 1.46
CA PRO A 74 -11.93 -9.46 2.60
C PRO A 74 -11.13 -10.72 2.93
N ARG A 75 -10.73 -11.50 1.92
CA ARG A 75 -9.91 -12.71 2.11
C ARG A 75 -8.51 -12.38 2.62
N LEU A 76 -7.92 -11.29 2.14
CA LEU A 76 -6.63 -10.82 2.64
C LEU A 76 -6.73 -10.48 4.14
N ARG A 77 -7.83 -9.82 4.55
CA ARG A 77 -8.09 -9.49 5.97
C ARG A 77 -8.39 -10.72 6.84
N GLU A 78 -9.00 -11.76 6.27
CA GLU A 78 -9.19 -13.06 6.95
C GLU A 78 -7.85 -13.76 7.19
N ALA A 79 -6.93 -13.71 6.22
CA ALA A 79 -5.60 -14.31 6.33
C ALA A 79 -4.69 -13.56 7.33
N GLN A 80 -4.73 -12.22 7.28
CA GLN A 80 -4.01 -11.36 8.22
C GLN A 80 -4.89 -10.16 8.60
N PRO A 81 -5.39 -10.11 9.84
CA PRO A 81 -6.21 -9.00 10.31
C PRO A 81 -5.45 -7.67 10.29
N TRP A 82 -6.14 -6.62 9.85
CA TRP A 82 -5.68 -5.25 9.88
C TRP A 82 -6.85 -4.32 10.19
N ASP A 83 -6.56 -3.20 10.84
CA ASP A 83 -7.53 -2.27 11.42
C ASP A 83 -7.93 -1.15 10.45
N SER A 84 -7.06 -0.81 9.51
CA SER A 84 -7.28 0.33 8.62
C SER A 84 -6.67 0.10 7.24
N LEU A 85 -7.36 0.59 6.21
CA LEU A 85 -6.86 0.66 4.84
C LEU A 85 -6.47 2.11 4.56
N LEU A 86 -5.19 2.38 4.35
CA LEU A 86 -4.68 3.69 4.02
C LEU A 86 -4.46 3.75 2.50
N LEU A 87 -5.14 4.69 1.85
CA LEU A 87 -5.11 4.85 0.39
C LEU A 87 -4.22 6.01 -0.01
N ASP A 88 -3.30 5.78 -0.96
CA ASP A 88 -2.47 6.81 -1.59
C ASP A 88 -1.74 7.72 -0.59
N VAL A 89 -1.30 7.16 0.54
CA VAL A 89 -0.61 7.93 1.60
C VAL A 89 0.89 8.01 1.29
N PRO A 90 1.50 9.20 1.25
CA PRO A 90 2.94 9.33 1.09
C PRO A 90 3.68 8.78 2.30
N ILE A 91 4.68 7.93 2.07
CA ILE A 91 5.57 7.43 3.13
C ILE A 91 6.75 8.40 3.25
N PRO A 92 7.04 8.92 4.46
CA PRO A 92 8.23 9.73 4.71
C PRO A 92 9.49 9.02 4.25
N GLU A 93 10.45 9.74 3.67
CA GLU A 93 11.67 9.16 3.12
C GLU A 93 12.42 8.26 4.10
N ALA A 94 12.50 8.67 5.37
CA ALA A 94 13.15 7.90 6.43
C ALA A 94 12.45 6.57 6.77
N GLU A 95 11.19 6.42 6.38
CA GLU A 95 10.34 5.23 6.63
C GLU A 95 10.07 4.42 5.36
N ARG A 96 10.60 4.86 4.22
CA ARG A 96 10.53 4.10 2.97
C ARG A 96 11.41 2.88 3.13
N ARG A 97 10.89 1.75 2.64
CA ARG A 97 11.69 0.54 2.63
C ARG A 97 12.66 0.66 1.46
N HIS A 98 13.91 0.88 1.76
CA HIS A 98 14.96 0.73 0.77
C HIS A 98 15.07 -0.76 0.47
N PRO A 99 15.16 -1.18 -0.81
CA PRO A 99 15.63 -2.53 -1.07
C PRO A 99 16.93 -2.67 -0.27
N ALA A 100 17.04 -3.72 0.55
CA ALA A 100 18.31 -4.02 1.19
C ALA A 100 19.33 -3.96 0.05
N SER A 101 20.24 -2.98 0.09
CA SER A 101 21.36 -2.93 -0.85
C SER A 101 21.90 -4.33 -0.81
N GLY A 102 21.70 -5.09 -1.90
CA GLY A 102 22.16 -6.46 -1.95
C GLY A 102 23.62 -6.39 -1.58
N ASP A 103 23.97 -6.94 -0.42
CA ASP A 103 25.35 -7.20 -0.10
C ASP A 103 25.75 -8.28 -1.10
N ALA A 104 26.20 -7.80 -2.27
CA ALA A 104 26.91 -8.60 -3.22
C ALA A 104 28.27 -8.85 -2.60
N ARG A 105 28.36 -9.90 -1.75
CA ARG A 105 29.63 -10.48 -1.40
C ARG A 105 29.55 -11.96 -1.06
#